data_AF-A0A957YDG4-F1
#
_entry.id   AF-A0A957YDG4-F1
#
_cell.length_a   1.000
_cell.length_b   1.000
_cell.length_c   1.000
_cell.angle_alpha   90.00
_cell.angle_beta   90.00
_cell.angle_gamma   90.00
#
_symmetry.space_group_name_H-M   'P 1'
#
loop_
_entity.id
_entity.type
_entity.pdbx_description
1 polymer ?
#
loop_
_entity_poly.entity_id
_entity_poly.type
_entity_poly.pdbx_seq_one_letter_code
_entity_poly.pdbx_strand_id
1 'polypeptide(L)'
;MPDNSITAACAVANDLGTDGVTSQLREQHTPPFWGEYGFASLRLPWYQIFRRKQDKREYKQPVILSYLPPVSCICLNTGYPELLEEAIYSFLQQDYDGPKELIILNDDPTQTLVFDHPEVKIINQPQQTQFGRGKWNVAVTFCMHDLILVWNAADISLPHRISVSVKKMPKTDDHLHFMPSTIFIWENERVSGPYHNLFHQGNCWSRRLFDEVGGFKKPERNSAIFKPQLRIVDQPRYDALMPDEIFYIFRRLNYVTDKPQPPSGEIQLNPHWQVDYSKLVQDHLASEISDNIDRSMPELSSYTRKKLTLYGYGGPRRFYIFEDRRLAYISNAKVACTSIKTAMMQPYDIHKNVHDGWPDIYLGHLKDEHQDFFKFSFVRNPFDRLVSGYRDKIVTKPWQQQEYFKKIPTDISFSEFVAEVVRCPDCLIDGHFQSQFAKLYHRGELQVDFLGRFENLAEDWLTIAKRFRFDPQLPHKMKSSTKQGVNKDYRIYYTEELAHLVYNRFRADVEAFGYQQSYEELLAFVSEKK
;
A
#
# COMPACT_ATOMS: atom_id res chain seq x y z
N MET A 1 7.25 47.96 -4.62
CA MET A 1 8.52 47.33 -5.05
C MET A 1 9.37 47.12 -3.80
N PRO A 2 9.74 45.89 -3.44
CA PRO A 2 10.71 45.67 -2.38
C PRO A 2 12.10 45.48 -2.95
N ASP A 3 13.10 46.04 -2.26
CA ASP A 3 14.51 45.73 -2.49
C ASP A 3 15.11 45.17 -1.20
N ASN A 4 16.16 44.38 -1.41
CA ASN A 4 16.73 43.36 -0.57
C ASN A 4 17.50 43.87 0.65
N SER A 5 17.62 42.95 1.61
CA SER A 5 18.86 42.51 2.29
C SER A 5 18.68 42.46 3.81
N ILE A 6 19.00 41.31 4.39
CA ILE A 6 19.85 41.16 5.58
C ILE A 6 20.15 39.66 5.74
N THR A 7 21.43 39.37 5.63
CA THR A 7 22.07 38.08 5.89
C THR A 7 22.71 38.15 7.28
N ALA A 8 22.74 36.99 7.94
CA ALA A 8 23.69 36.58 9.00
C ALA A 8 23.50 37.11 10.43
N ALA A 9 23.30 36.16 11.37
CA ALA A 9 24.30 35.88 12.42
C ALA A 9 23.88 34.65 13.26
N CYS A 10 24.67 33.58 13.19
CA CYS A 10 24.78 32.51 14.17
C CYS A 10 26.18 32.59 14.79
N ALA A 11 26.27 32.68 16.10
CA ALA A 11 27.36 32.29 17.02
C ALA A 11 26.88 32.74 18.42
N VAL A 12 27.01 32.01 19.54
CA VAL A 12 28.19 31.40 20.15
C VAL A 12 27.71 30.46 21.28
N ALA A 13 28.30 29.28 21.42
CA ALA A 13 28.73 28.71 22.71
C ALA A 13 29.54 27.41 22.49
N ASN A 14 30.86 27.54 22.69
CA ASN A 14 31.89 26.51 22.91
C ASN A 14 31.56 25.68 24.17
N ASP A 15 32.25 24.64 24.63
CA ASP A 15 33.49 23.94 24.32
C ASP A 15 33.45 22.63 25.14
N LEU A 16 34.26 21.63 24.78
CA LEU A 16 34.98 20.70 25.68
C LEU A 16 35.54 19.56 24.82
N GLY A 17 36.86 19.60 24.56
CA GLY A 17 37.59 18.58 23.81
C GLY A 17 38.18 17.47 24.68
N THR A 18 38.68 16.42 24.03
CA THR A 18 40.09 15.94 24.07
C THR A 18 40.24 14.58 23.34
N ASP A 19 41.10 14.61 22.32
CA ASP A 19 42.18 13.67 21.93
C ASP A 19 42.00 12.15 21.74
N GLY A 20 42.63 11.64 20.67
CA GLY A 20 43.29 10.31 20.72
C GLY A 20 43.20 9.39 19.49
N VAL A 21 43.93 9.72 18.42
CA VAL A 21 44.69 8.84 17.49
C VAL A 21 44.38 7.32 17.44
N THR A 22 44.01 6.80 16.26
CA THR A 22 44.75 5.69 15.60
C THR A 22 44.35 5.49 14.14
N SER A 23 45.38 5.19 13.36
CA SER A 23 45.55 5.32 11.91
C SER A 23 45.22 4.05 11.11
N GLN A 24 44.89 4.28 9.84
CA GLN A 24 45.23 3.48 8.65
C GLN A 24 44.76 2.02 8.58
N LEU A 25 43.89 1.73 7.60
CA LEU A 25 44.13 0.75 6.52
C LEU A 25 42.91 0.67 5.58
N ARG A 26 43.21 0.60 4.26
CA ARG A 26 42.35 0.31 3.10
C ARG A 26 41.78 1.51 2.34
N GLU A 27 42.65 2.14 1.57
CA GLU A 27 42.29 2.56 0.20
C GLU A 27 42.62 1.43 -0.80
N GLN A 28 41.88 1.48 -1.91
CA GLN A 28 42.12 0.89 -3.24
C GLN A 28 41.15 -0.22 -3.69
N HIS A 29 40.29 0.21 -4.62
CA HIS A 29 39.44 -0.48 -5.60
C HIS A 29 37.92 -0.37 -5.41
N THR A 30 37.41 0.86 -5.51
CA THR A 30 36.05 1.15 -5.97
C THR A 30 36.14 1.72 -7.40
N PRO A 31 35.49 1.14 -8.41
CA PRO A 31 35.35 1.78 -9.72
C PRO A 31 34.48 3.05 -9.62
N PRO A 32 34.65 4.03 -10.52
CA PRO A 32 34.02 5.34 -10.40
C PRO A 32 32.49 5.23 -10.43
N PHE A 33 31.88 5.70 -9.35
CA PHE A 33 30.44 5.83 -9.17
C PHE A 33 29.95 6.94 -10.11
N TRP A 34 29.13 6.59 -11.10
CA TRP A 34 28.57 7.51 -12.10
C TRP A 34 27.63 8.54 -11.45
N GLY A 35 28.21 9.67 -11.06
CA GLY A 35 27.56 10.79 -10.38
C GLY A 35 27.07 11.93 -11.27
N GLU A 36 27.00 11.77 -12.60
CA GLU A 36 26.70 12.90 -13.50
C GLU A 36 25.67 12.59 -14.60
N TYR A 37 24.53 11.97 -14.29
CA TYR A 37 23.37 12.03 -15.20
C TYR A 37 22.04 12.07 -14.43
N GLY A 38 21.61 13.26 -14.04
CA GLY A 38 20.19 13.67 -14.07
C GLY A 38 19.15 12.96 -13.20
N PHE A 39 19.50 12.17 -12.18
CA PHE A 39 18.52 11.52 -11.28
C PHE A 39 18.54 12.04 -9.83
N ALA A 40 19.32 13.09 -9.52
CA ALA A 40 19.31 13.69 -8.19
C ALA A 40 17.95 14.34 -7.81
N SER A 41 17.08 14.59 -8.79
CA SER A 41 15.73 15.16 -8.60
C SER A 41 14.60 14.12 -8.54
N LEU A 42 14.85 12.86 -8.87
CA LEU A 42 13.90 11.76 -8.73
C LEU A 42 14.33 10.85 -7.58
N ARG A 43 14.21 11.38 -6.35
CA ARG A 43 14.28 10.56 -5.13
C ARG A 43 12.99 9.76 -5.00
N LEU A 44 12.84 8.70 -5.80
CA LEU A 44 11.73 7.76 -5.66
C LEU A 44 11.95 6.91 -4.39
N PRO A 45 11.08 6.99 -3.36
CA PRO A 45 11.36 6.51 -2.00
C PRO A 45 11.52 4.99 -1.84
N TRP A 46 11.13 4.18 -2.82
CA TRP A 46 11.07 2.73 -2.63
C TRP A 46 12.44 2.05 -2.59
N TYR A 47 13.49 2.64 -3.19
CA TYR A 47 14.83 2.03 -3.20
C TYR A 47 15.55 2.09 -1.83
N GLN A 48 15.18 3.03 -0.94
CA GLN A 48 15.81 3.20 0.38
C GLN A 48 15.20 2.31 1.48
N ILE A 49 14.02 1.74 1.25
CA ILE A 49 13.35 0.84 2.21
C ILE A 49 14.08 -0.52 2.34
N PHE A 50 14.85 -0.92 1.32
CA PHE A 50 15.47 -2.25 1.26
C PHE A 50 16.83 -2.40 1.95
N ARG A 51 17.27 -1.40 2.73
CA ARG A 51 18.55 -1.42 3.46
C ARG A 51 18.46 -1.77 4.95
N ARG A 52 17.30 -2.22 5.46
CA ARG A 52 17.25 -2.83 6.80
C ARG A 52 17.80 -4.26 6.71
N LYS A 53 18.88 -4.51 7.46
CA LYS A 53 19.57 -5.79 7.59
C LYS A 53 18.56 -6.95 7.66
N GLN A 54 18.67 -7.88 6.72
CA GLN A 54 18.19 -9.24 6.91
C GLN A 54 18.94 -9.83 8.11
N ASP A 55 18.34 -9.80 9.29
CA ASP A 55 18.74 -10.71 10.35
C ASP A 55 18.35 -12.12 9.91
N LYS A 56 19.38 -12.93 9.65
CA LYS A 56 19.26 -14.37 9.47
C LYS A 56 18.74 -14.97 10.78
N ARG A 57 17.45 -15.26 10.86
CA ARG A 57 16.90 -16.25 11.79
C ARG A 57 16.16 -17.31 10.98
N GLU A 58 16.56 -18.56 11.18
CA GLU A 58 15.93 -19.73 10.60
C GLU A 58 14.43 -19.71 10.90
N TYR A 59 13.62 -19.68 9.85
CA TYR A 59 12.18 -19.86 9.94
C TYR A 59 11.87 -21.34 10.21
N LYS A 60 11.80 -21.71 11.49
CA LYS A 60 10.88 -22.76 11.92
C LYS A 60 9.51 -22.10 12.04
N GLN A 61 8.56 -22.44 11.16
CA GLN A 61 7.18 -21.98 11.28
C GLN A 61 6.63 -22.36 12.66
N PRO A 62 6.26 -21.41 13.53
CA PRO A 62 5.29 -21.68 14.55
C PRO A 62 3.91 -21.40 13.95
N VAL A 63 3.01 -22.37 14.04
CA VAL A 63 1.58 -22.11 13.92
C VAL A 63 1.20 -21.26 15.13
N ILE A 64 1.34 -19.94 15.01
CA ILE A 64 0.72 -18.99 15.92
C ILE A 64 -0.62 -18.66 15.28
N LEU A 65 -1.71 -19.17 15.86
CA LEU A 65 -3.02 -18.55 15.72
C LEU A 65 -2.87 -17.10 16.23
N SER A 66 -2.59 -16.16 15.33
CA SER A 66 -2.38 -14.76 15.70
C SER A 66 -3.74 -14.13 15.99
N TYR A 67 -4.21 -14.28 17.23
CA TYR A 67 -5.34 -13.48 17.71
C TYR A 67 -4.94 -12.01 17.65
N LEU A 68 -5.68 -11.22 16.85
CA LEU A 68 -5.55 -9.77 16.85
C LEU A 68 -5.92 -9.23 18.25
N PRO A 69 -5.18 -8.25 18.80
CA PRO A 69 -5.44 -7.77 20.16
C PRO A 69 -6.82 -7.13 20.29
N PRO A 70 -7.56 -7.35 21.38
CA PRO A 70 -8.85 -6.72 21.55
C PRO A 70 -8.72 -5.21 21.80
N VAL A 71 -9.66 -4.39 21.31
CA VAL A 71 -9.57 -2.92 21.34
C VAL A 71 -10.82 -2.23 21.85
N SER A 72 -10.65 -1.15 22.63
CA SER A 72 -11.74 -0.28 23.07
C SER A 72 -11.61 1.11 22.42
N CYS A 73 -12.65 1.55 21.73
CA CYS A 73 -12.75 2.89 21.15
C CYS A 73 -13.56 3.79 22.08
N ILE A 74 -13.07 5.00 22.39
CA ILE A 74 -13.77 5.96 23.26
C ILE A 74 -14.34 7.10 22.43
N CYS A 75 -15.66 7.25 22.46
CA CYS A 75 -16.39 8.33 21.81
C CYS A 75 -17.10 9.20 22.85
N LEU A 76 -16.81 10.50 22.85
CA LEU A 76 -17.51 11.46 23.70
C LEU A 76 -18.65 12.09 22.91
N ASN A 77 -19.85 12.13 23.48
CA ASN A 77 -20.99 12.80 22.84
C ASN A 77 -20.69 14.29 22.63
N THR A 78 -21.03 14.81 21.44
CA THR A 78 -20.92 16.23 21.10
C THR A 78 -22.23 16.99 21.26
N GLY A 79 -23.33 16.29 21.56
CA GLY A 79 -24.69 16.80 21.60
C GLY A 79 -25.41 16.72 20.24
N TYR A 80 -24.70 16.41 19.16
CA TYR A 80 -25.23 16.35 17.81
C TYR A 80 -25.36 14.89 17.34
N PRO A 81 -26.58 14.30 17.35
CA PRO A 81 -26.78 12.89 17.03
C PRO A 81 -26.24 12.52 15.65
N GLU A 82 -26.34 13.42 14.67
CA GLU A 82 -25.90 13.18 13.30
C GLU A 82 -24.39 12.94 13.20
N LEU A 83 -23.59 13.63 14.01
CA LEU A 83 -22.14 13.42 14.08
C LEU A 83 -21.82 12.08 14.75
N LEU A 84 -22.56 11.77 15.81
CA LEU A 84 -22.39 10.52 16.55
C LEU A 84 -22.80 9.30 15.70
N GLU A 85 -23.86 9.40 14.92
CA GLU A 85 -24.32 8.37 13.99
C GLU A 85 -23.24 8.04 12.95
N GLU A 86 -22.58 9.05 12.38
CA GLU A 86 -21.47 8.84 11.45
C GLU A 86 -20.27 8.16 12.12
N ALA A 87 -19.97 8.54 13.37
CA ALA A 87 -18.89 7.94 14.15
C ALA A 87 -19.19 6.47 14.51
N ILE A 88 -20.44 6.15 14.87
CA ILE A 88 -20.88 4.77 15.12
C ILE A 88 -20.78 3.96 13.82
N TYR A 89 -21.32 4.48 12.73
CA TYR A 89 -21.30 3.78 11.44
C TYR A 89 -19.85 3.49 11.02
N SER A 90 -18.98 4.51 11.13
CA SER A 90 -17.54 4.36 10.86
C SER A 90 -16.87 3.26 11.70
N PHE A 91 -17.24 3.13 12.98
CA PHE A 91 -16.70 2.08 13.86
C PHE A 91 -17.19 0.69 13.46
N LEU A 92 -18.46 0.58 13.05
CA LEU A 92 -19.04 -0.69 12.60
C LEU A 92 -18.45 -1.16 11.26
N GLN A 93 -18.00 -0.23 10.40
CA GLN A 93 -17.35 -0.52 9.12
C GLN A 93 -15.84 -0.81 9.23
N GLN A 94 -15.28 -0.98 10.43
CA GLN A 94 -13.84 -1.21 10.57
C GLN A 94 -13.43 -2.60 10.05
N ASP A 95 -12.33 -2.66 9.30
CA ASP A 95 -11.72 -3.89 8.72
C ASP A 95 -10.97 -4.76 9.74
N TYR A 96 -11.32 -4.63 11.02
CA TYR A 96 -10.58 -5.24 12.11
C TYR A 96 -11.28 -6.49 12.62
N ASP A 97 -10.67 -7.65 12.33
CA ASP A 97 -11.21 -8.97 12.70
C ASP A 97 -11.01 -9.33 14.20
N GLY A 98 -10.28 -8.52 14.95
CA GLY A 98 -10.11 -8.70 16.39
C GLY A 98 -11.31 -8.19 17.19
N PRO A 99 -11.49 -8.61 18.45
CA PRO A 99 -12.57 -8.10 19.28
C PRO A 99 -12.48 -6.57 19.42
N LYS A 100 -13.58 -5.86 19.21
CA LYS A 100 -13.65 -4.41 19.33
C LYS A 100 -14.92 -3.98 20.04
N GLU A 101 -14.83 -2.88 20.77
CA GLU A 101 -15.99 -2.21 21.35
C GLU A 101 -15.89 -0.69 21.17
N LEU A 102 -17.05 -0.02 21.12
CA LEU A 102 -17.18 1.42 21.13
C LEU A 102 -17.89 1.87 22.40
N ILE A 103 -17.19 2.60 23.26
CA ILE A 103 -17.74 3.22 24.46
C ILE A 103 -18.16 4.64 24.12
N ILE A 104 -19.47 4.90 24.16
CA ILE A 104 -20.04 6.24 23.99
C ILE A 104 -20.38 6.81 25.36
N LEU A 105 -19.66 7.84 25.79
CA LEU A 105 -19.99 8.57 26.99
C LEU A 105 -20.90 9.76 26.63
N ASN A 106 -22.17 9.64 26.98
CA ASN A 106 -23.11 10.75 26.94
C ASN A 106 -23.21 11.39 28.32
N ASP A 107 -22.79 12.65 28.43
CA ASP A 107 -22.92 13.43 29.65
C ASP A 107 -23.72 14.72 29.45
N ASP A 108 -24.55 14.75 28.41
CA ASP A 108 -25.63 15.73 28.29
C ASP A 108 -26.87 15.19 29.02
N PRO A 109 -27.23 15.73 30.19
CA PRO A 109 -28.39 15.25 30.95
C PRO A 109 -29.72 15.55 30.26
N THR A 110 -29.73 16.38 29.22
CA THR A 110 -30.93 16.64 28.43
C THR A 110 -31.18 15.57 27.38
N GLN A 111 -30.21 14.68 27.12
CA GLN A 111 -30.29 13.62 26.12
C GLN A 111 -30.22 12.25 26.77
N THR A 112 -31.09 11.33 26.33
CA THR A 112 -30.93 9.90 26.59
C THR A 112 -30.72 9.21 25.25
N LEU A 113 -29.50 8.78 24.97
CA LEU A 113 -29.17 8.14 23.70
C LEU A 113 -29.51 6.65 23.76
N VAL A 114 -30.16 6.14 22.72
CA VAL A 114 -30.58 4.75 22.60
C VAL A 114 -30.05 4.17 21.30
N PHE A 115 -29.28 3.09 21.42
CA PHE A 115 -28.80 2.26 20.32
C PHE A 115 -28.37 0.92 20.89
N ASP A 116 -28.97 -0.17 20.41
CA ASP A 116 -28.64 -1.52 20.86
C ASP A 116 -27.76 -2.22 19.82
N HIS A 117 -26.53 -2.56 20.22
CA HIS A 117 -25.59 -3.28 19.39
C HIS A 117 -24.54 -3.98 20.27
N PRO A 118 -24.15 -5.24 19.98
CA PRO A 118 -23.23 -6.00 20.83
C PRO A 118 -21.85 -5.37 21.01
N GLU A 119 -21.38 -4.62 20.01
CA GLU A 119 -20.08 -3.93 20.04
C GLU A 119 -20.16 -2.45 20.43
N VAL A 120 -21.34 -1.88 20.71
CA VAL A 120 -21.49 -0.45 21.02
C VAL A 120 -22.18 -0.29 22.36
N LYS A 121 -21.52 0.40 23.30
CA LYS A 121 -22.02 0.62 24.65
C LYS A 121 -22.21 2.11 24.91
N ILE A 122 -23.46 2.50 25.13
CA ILE A 122 -23.81 3.88 25.51
C ILE A 122 -23.90 3.99 27.02
N ILE A 123 -23.17 4.96 27.58
CA ILE A 123 -23.23 5.34 28.99
C ILE A 123 -23.89 6.71 29.08
N ASN A 124 -25.21 6.73 29.36
CA ASN A 124 -25.96 7.95 29.66
C ASN A 124 -25.73 8.35 31.12
N GLN A 125 -25.01 9.45 31.35
CA GLN A 125 -24.78 10.00 32.68
C GLN A 125 -25.95 10.91 33.09
N PRO A 126 -26.49 10.76 34.32
CA PRO A 126 -27.60 11.58 34.80
C PRO A 126 -27.21 13.04 35.08
N GLN A 127 -25.91 13.34 35.09
CA GLN A 127 -25.37 14.67 35.35
C GLN A 127 -24.20 14.95 34.42
N GLN A 128 -24.03 16.22 34.06
CA GLN A 128 -22.87 16.64 33.30
C GLN A 128 -21.59 16.41 34.09
N THR A 129 -20.58 15.86 33.42
CA THR A 129 -19.29 15.63 34.06
C THR A 129 -18.65 16.98 34.37
N GLN A 130 -18.49 17.31 35.65
CA GLN A 130 -17.89 18.58 36.10
C GLN A 130 -16.40 18.70 35.74
N PHE A 131 -15.80 17.61 35.29
CA PHE A 131 -14.40 17.51 34.93
C PHE A 131 -14.23 17.63 33.41
N GLY A 132 -14.19 18.87 32.87
CA GLY A 132 -14.01 19.14 31.44
C GLY A 132 -13.22 18.08 30.63
N ARG A 133 -11.89 17.99 30.80
CA ARG A 133 -11.05 16.93 30.18
C ARG A 133 -11.03 15.60 30.96
N GLY A 134 -11.56 15.56 32.18
CA GLY A 134 -11.66 14.34 32.99
C GLY A 134 -12.71 13.33 32.49
N LYS A 135 -13.57 13.73 31.55
CA LYS A 135 -14.47 12.83 30.81
C LYS A 135 -13.73 11.66 30.16
N TRP A 136 -12.52 11.90 29.66
CA TRP A 136 -11.68 10.83 29.09
C TRP A 136 -11.26 9.80 30.15
N ASN A 137 -10.89 10.25 31.35
CA ASN A 137 -10.55 9.34 32.45
C ASN A 137 -11.75 8.46 32.84
N VAL A 138 -12.94 9.06 32.90
CA VAL A 138 -14.19 8.33 33.15
C VAL A 138 -14.50 7.34 32.02
N ALA A 139 -14.34 7.72 30.76
CA ALA A 139 -14.59 6.82 29.64
C ALA A 139 -13.62 5.61 29.62
N VAL A 140 -12.35 5.81 29.98
CA VAL A 140 -11.35 4.73 30.09
C VAL A 140 -11.75 3.68 31.13
N THR A 141 -12.46 4.06 32.20
CA THR A 141 -12.90 3.11 33.24
C THR A 141 -14.00 2.17 32.76
N PHE A 142 -14.68 2.51 31.66
CA PHE A 142 -15.72 1.66 31.05
C PHE A 142 -15.19 0.73 29.96
N CYS A 143 -13.94 0.94 29.49
CA CYS A 143 -13.31 0.09 28.49
C CYS A 143 -12.99 -1.28 29.08
N MET A 144 -13.38 -2.35 28.39
CA MET A 144 -13.09 -3.75 28.71
C MET A 144 -11.70 -4.20 28.24
N HIS A 145 -11.13 -3.54 27.22
CA HIS A 145 -9.87 -3.95 26.62
C HIS A 145 -8.74 -2.97 26.96
N ASP A 146 -7.50 -3.45 26.86
CA ASP A 146 -6.32 -2.69 27.26
C ASP A 146 -5.75 -1.82 26.15
N LEU A 147 -6.19 -2.02 24.90
CA LEU A 147 -5.81 -1.17 23.79
C LEU A 147 -6.89 -0.14 23.50
N ILE A 148 -6.60 1.12 23.74
CA ILE A 148 -7.59 2.19 23.78
C ILE A 148 -7.35 3.17 22.62
N LEU A 149 -8.36 3.36 21.79
CA LEU A 149 -8.38 4.32 20.69
C LEU A 149 -9.27 5.51 21.03
N VAL A 150 -8.84 6.71 20.64
CA VAL A 150 -9.75 7.86 20.61
C VAL A 150 -10.73 7.70 19.46
N TRP A 151 -12.01 7.98 19.64
CA TRP A 151 -13.01 7.92 18.58
C TRP A 151 -13.85 9.19 18.58
N ASN A 152 -13.32 10.29 18.03
CA ASN A 152 -14.01 11.57 18.10
C ASN A 152 -15.30 11.55 17.25
N ALA A 153 -16.44 11.84 17.87
CA ALA A 153 -17.73 11.92 17.20
C ALA A 153 -17.75 12.97 16.07
N ALA A 154 -16.96 14.04 16.18
CA ALA A 154 -16.95 15.10 15.17
C ALA A 154 -16.01 14.82 13.98
N ASP A 155 -15.10 13.84 14.08
CA ASP A 155 -14.11 13.57 13.04
C ASP A 155 -14.44 12.28 12.27
N ILE A 156 -13.74 12.07 11.16
CA ILE A 156 -13.99 10.96 10.26
C ILE A 156 -12.90 9.92 10.44
N SER A 157 -13.31 8.72 10.84
CA SER A 157 -12.45 7.52 10.83
C SER A 157 -12.73 6.71 9.57
N LEU A 158 -11.70 6.32 8.84
CA LEU A 158 -11.86 5.50 7.63
C LEU A 158 -11.87 4.01 7.98
N PRO A 159 -12.38 3.11 7.11
CA PRO A 159 -12.61 1.70 7.44
C PRO A 159 -11.39 0.93 7.96
N HIS A 160 -10.18 1.36 7.63
CA HIS A 160 -8.93 0.66 8.02
C HIS A 160 -8.23 1.30 9.23
N ARG A 161 -8.93 2.11 10.03
CA ARG A 161 -8.33 2.87 11.13
C ARG A 161 -7.80 2.02 12.27
N ILE A 162 -8.60 1.07 12.75
CA ILE A 162 -8.18 0.21 13.85
C ILE A 162 -6.99 -0.65 13.42
N SER A 163 -7.10 -1.33 12.26
CA SER A 163 -6.04 -2.20 11.75
C SER A 163 -4.73 -1.45 11.53
N VAL A 164 -4.75 -0.24 10.96
CA VAL A 164 -3.56 0.59 10.81
C VAL A 164 -2.98 1.00 12.16
N SER A 165 -3.82 1.42 13.11
CA SER A 165 -3.36 1.83 14.44
C SER A 165 -2.65 0.69 15.16
N VAL A 166 -3.25 -0.51 15.16
CA VAL A 166 -2.70 -1.72 15.77
C VAL A 166 -1.41 -2.17 15.06
N LYS A 167 -1.41 -2.17 13.72
CA LYS A 167 -0.23 -2.56 12.92
C LYS A 167 0.96 -1.65 13.14
N LYS A 168 0.73 -0.35 13.33
CA LYS A 168 1.79 0.65 13.57
C LYS A 168 2.29 0.68 15.02
N MET A 169 1.73 -0.14 15.92
CA MET A 169 2.25 -0.25 17.27
C MET A 169 3.59 -0.98 17.34
N PRO A 170 4.52 -0.54 18.22
CA PRO A 170 5.76 -1.25 18.46
C PRO A 170 5.47 -2.64 19.04
N LYS A 171 5.93 -3.73 18.41
CA LYS A 171 5.67 -5.10 18.89
C LYS A 171 6.62 -5.58 20.01
N THR A 172 7.51 -4.71 20.47
CA THR A 172 8.67 -5.09 21.30
C THR A 172 8.76 -4.32 22.62
N ASP A 173 7.72 -3.58 23.00
CA ASP A 173 7.72 -2.76 24.22
C ASP A 173 6.36 -2.88 24.93
N ASP A 174 6.36 -2.89 26.25
CA ASP A 174 5.16 -2.90 27.09
C ASP A 174 4.43 -1.54 27.06
N HIS A 175 5.07 -0.48 26.55
CA HIS A 175 4.56 0.89 26.47
C HIS A 175 3.99 1.22 25.08
N LEU A 176 2.95 0.49 24.67
CA LEU A 176 2.35 0.64 23.34
C LEU A 176 1.65 2.00 23.19
N HIS A 177 2.10 2.79 22.22
CA HIS A 177 1.47 4.05 21.81
C HIS A 177 1.68 4.32 20.31
N PHE A 178 0.61 4.76 19.66
CA PHE A 178 0.61 5.22 18.29
C PHE A 178 -0.12 6.57 18.20
N MET A 179 0.49 7.54 17.52
CA MET A 179 -0.11 8.83 17.22
C MET A 179 0.29 9.26 15.79
N PRO A 180 -0.66 9.63 14.93
CA PRO A 180 -0.32 10.16 13.61
C PRO A 180 0.41 11.50 13.70
N SER A 181 1.38 11.70 12.80
CA SER A 181 2.11 12.97 12.62
C SER A 181 1.59 13.82 11.45
N THR A 182 0.59 13.31 10.74
CA THR A 182 -0.04 13.94 9.57
C THR A 182 -1.56 13.87 9.70
N ILE A 183 -2.24 14.94 9.34
CA ILE A 183 -3.70 15.01 9.31
C ILE A 183 -4.20 15.40 7.92
N PHE A 184 -5.34 14.85 7.53
CA PHE A 184 -6.13 15.36 6.42
C PHE A 184 -7.27 16.18 6.99
N ILE A 185 -7.69 17.22 6.28
CA ILE A 185 -8.77 18.11 6.69
C ILE A 185 -9.89 18.00 5.67
N TRP A 186 -11.11 17.77 6.14
CA TRP A 186 -12.32 17.91 5.34
C TRP A 186 -13.04 19.21 5.70
N GLU A 187 -13.28 20.05 4.70
CA GLU A 187 -13.95 21.35 4.80
C GLU A 187 -14.69 21.62 3.48
N ASN A 188 -15.96 22.05 3.55
CA ASN A 188 -16.76 22.41 2.36
C ASN A 188 -16.73 21.34 1.26
N GLU A 189 -17.01 20.09 1.62
CA GLU A 189 -17.02 18.91 0.72
C GLU A 189 -15.66 18.57 0.08
N ARG A 190 -14.57 19.20 0.53
CA ARG A 190 -13.23 18.99 -0.01
C ARG A 190 -12.29 18.44 1.05
N VAL A 191 -11.47 17.47 0.66
CA VAL A 191 -10.33 17.00 1.45
C VAL A 191 -9.09 17.79 1.06
N SER A 192 -8.27 18.16 2.05
CA SER A 192 -6.98 18.80 1.87
C SER A 192 -5.93 18.25 2.83
N GLY A 193 -4.65 18.47 2.54
CA GLY A 193 -3.51 17.97 3.31
C GLY A 193 -2.60 17.06 2.48
N PRO A 194 -1.77 16.22 3.12
CA PRO A 194 -1.61 16.12 4.57
C PRO A 194 -0.98 17.38 5.20
N TYR A 195 -1.32 17.68 6.44
CA TYR A 195 -0.68 18.73 7.24
C TYR A 195 0.05 18.10 8.43
N HIS A 196 1.24 18.61 8.77
CA HIS A 196 1.97 18.14 9.96
C HIS A 196 1.37 18.72 11.22
N ASN A 197 0.87 17.86 12.11
CA ASN A 197 0.33 18.25 13.41
C ASN A 197 0.32 17.06 14.38
N LEU A 198 0.36 17.32 15.69
CA LEU A 198 0.18 16.29 16.72
C LEU A 198 -1.28 16.31 17.17
N PHE A 199 -2.09 15.40 16.62
CA PHE A 199 -3.54 15.39 16.85
C PHE A 199 -3.94 14.24 17.76
N HIS A 200 -4.42 14.59 18.96
CA HIS A 200 -4.85 13.62 19.98
C HIS A 200 -5.91 12.63 19.47
N GLN A 201 -6.77 13.07 18.54
CA GLN A 201 -7.90 12.25 18.10
C GLN A 201 -7.50 11.05 17.25
N GLY A 202 -6.28 11.02 16.73
CA GLY A 202 -5.73 9.86 16.03
C GLY A 202 -5.03 8.85 16.93
N ASN A 203 -4.97 9.09 18.25
CA ASN A 203 -4.16 8.30 19.16
C ASN A 203 -4.75 6.91 19.43
N CYS A 204 -3.83 5.98 19.68
CA CYS A 204 -4.08 4.67 20.26
C CYS A 204 -3.01 4.36 21.32
N TRP A 205 -3.39 3.91 22.51
CA TRP A 205 -2.47 3.64 23.63
C TRP A 205 -2.88 2.42 24.44
N SER A 206 -1.93 1.85 25.18
CA SER A 206 -2.22 0.83 26.19
C SER A 206 -2.75 1.45 27.49
N ARG A 207 -3.68 0.77 28.17
CA ARG A 207 -4.17 1.12 29.51
C ARG A 207 -3.03 1.29 30.51
N ARG A 208 -2.05 0.40 30.47
CA ARG A 208 -0.85 0.50 31.31
C ARG A 208 -0.14 1.85 31.15
N LEU A 209 0.10 2.29 29.92
CA LEU A 209 0.69 3.61 29.66
C LEU A 209 -0.17 4.74 30.24
N PHE A 210 -1.49 4.64 30.08
CA PHE A 210 -2.44 5.62 30.61
C PHE A 210 -2.39 5.71 32.15
N ASP A 211 -2.30 4.57 32.82
CA ASP A 211 -2.19 4.48 34.28
C ASP A 211 -0.85 5.04 34.77
N GLU A 212 0.25 4.73 34.08
CA GLU A 212 1.61 5.21 34.40
C GLU A 212 1.74 6.74 34.29
N VAL A 213 1.11 7.37 33.29
CA VAL A 213 1.09 8.85 33.19
C VAL A 213 0.10 9.50 34.17
N GLY A 214 -0.77 8.69 34.80
CA GLY A 214 -1.80 9.14 35.74
C GLY A 214 -3.00 9.82 35.06
N GLY A 215 -3.33 9.39 33.84
CA GLY A 215 -4.45 9.88 33.04
C GLY A 215 -4.35 11.36 32.61
N PHE A 216 -5.47 11.93 32.14
CA PHE A 216 -5.54 13.33 31.74
C PHE A 216 -5.62 14.25 32.97
N LYS A 217 -4.60 15.09 33.16
CA LYS A 217 -4.48 16.07 34.25
C LYS A 217 -4.85 17.49 33.76
N LYS A 218 -5.49 18.30 34.62
CA LYS A 218 -5.62 19.75 34.37
C LYS A 218 -4.29 20.44 34.73
N PRO A 219 -3.76 21.39 33.94
CA PRO A 219 -4.35 22.07 32.78
C PRO A 219 -3.79 21.62 31.41
N GLU A 220 -3.15 20.45 31.33
CA GLU A 220 -2.35 20.05 30.15
C GLU A 220 -3.21 19.79 28.90
N ARG A 221 -2.69 20.14 27.71
CA ARG A 221 -3.32 19.77 26.43
C ARG A 221 -3.33 18.24 26.30
N ASN A 222 -4.37 17.62 25.73
CA ASN A 222 -4.49 16.14 25.66
C ASN A 222 -3.29 15.44 24.97
N SER A 223 -2.61 16.10 24.03
CA SER A 223 -1.42 15.55 23.38
C SER A 223 -0.14 15.70 24.21
N ALA A 224 -0.17 16.46 25.31
CA ALA A 224 0.99 16.76 26.15
C ALA A 224 1.28 15.68 27.21
N ILE A 225 0.27 14.93 27.68
CA ILE A 225 0.45 13.95 28.75
C ILE A 225 1.36 12.79 28.34
N PHE A 226 1.34 12.44 27.05
CA PHE A 226 2.20 11.38 26.51
C PHE A 226 3.58 11.91 26.09
N LYS A 227 3.81 13.24 26.03
CA LYS A 227 5.08 13.84 25.56
C LYS A 227 6.34 13.35 26.27
N PRO A 228 6.35 13.17 27.61
CA PRO A 228 7.54 12.67 28.31
C PRO A 228 7.92 11.23 27.94
N GLN A 229 6.96 10.45 27.43
CA GLN A 229 7.14 9.04 27.04
C GLN A 229 7.03 8.83 25.53
N LEU A 230 6.93 9.91 24.74
CA LEU A 230 6.94 9.87 23.27
C LEU A 230 8.30 9.40 22.78
N ARG A 231 8.46 8.09 22.57
CA ARG A 231 9.32 7.64 21.47
C ARG A 231 8.54 7.86 20.19
N ILE A 232 8.83 8.96 19.50
CA ILE A 232 8.27 9.24 18.17
C ILE A 232 8.65 8.07 17.26
N VAL A 233 7.70 7.17 17.02
CA VAL A 233 7.85 6.10 16.03
C VAL A 233 7.77 6.79 14.66
N ASP A 234 8.92 6.87 13.99
CA ASP A 234 9.18 7.27 12.60
C ASP A 234 8.05 8.04 11.89
N GLN A 235 8.27 9.33 11.65
CA GLN A 235 7.36 10.17 10.85
C GLN A 235 7.38 9.71 9.38
N PRO A 236 6.25 9.31 8.77
CA PRO A 236 6.21 9.13 7.33
C PRO A 236 6.44 10.48 6.65
N ARG A 237 7.32 10.48 5.65
CA ARG A 237 7.53 11.64 4.77
C ARG A 237 6.37 11.75 3.77
N TYR A 238 6.02 12.99 3.44
CA TYR A 238 4.91 13.42 2.57
C TYR A 238 4.88 12.73 1.19
N ASP A 239 6.04 12.32 0.69
CA ASP A 239 6.30 11.78 -0.64
C ASP A 239 5.98 10.27 -0.81
N ALA A 240 5.41 9.61 0.21
CA ALA A 240 5.17 8.16 0.20
C ALA A 240 3.82 7.67 0.76
N LEU A 241 2.88 8.55 1.12
CA LEU A 241 1.60 8.14 1.71
C LEU A 241 0.70 7.45 0.68
N MET A 242 0.43 6.16 0.90
CA MET A 242 -0.55 5.42 0.11
C MET A 242 -1.98 5.71 0.61
N PRO A 243 -3.03 5.56 -0.22
CA PRO A 243 -4.43 5.78 0.21
C PRO A 243 -4.83 5.01 1.48
N ASP A 244 -4.28 3.81 1.66
CA ASP A 244 -4.50 2.95 2.83
C ASP A 244 -3.72 3.35 4.08
N GLU A 245 -2.90 4.39 3.99
CA GLU A 245 -2.26 5.02 5.14
C GLU A 245 -3.04 6.25 5.63
N ILE A 246 -4.06 6.69 4.89
CA ILE A 246 -4.99 7.74 5.29
C ILE A 246 -6.13 7.08 6.02
N PHE A 247 -6.05 7.05 7.34
CA PHE A 247 -7.04 6.37 8.17
C PHE A 247 -7.93 7.31 8.99
N TYR A 248 -7.62 8.60 8.99
CA TYR A 248 -8.25 9.60 9.84
C TYR A 248 -8.30 10.97 9.13
N ILE A 249 -9.46 11.62 9.15
CA ILE A 249 -9.68 12.94 8.57
C ILE A 249 -10.30 13.85 9.65
N PHE A 250 -9.67 14.98 9.88
CA PHE A 250 -10.18 16.02 10.77
C PHE A 250 -11.30 16.79 10.07
N ARG A 251 -12.47 16.88 10.71
CA ARG A 251 -13.61 17.65 10.18
C ARG A 251 -13.50 19.10 10.64
N ARG A 252 -13.18 19.99 9.71
CA ARG A 252 -13.20 21.42 10.00
C ARG A 252 -14.60 21.97 9.82
N LEU A 253 -15.29 22.13 10.93
CA LEU A 253 -16.59 22.81 10.95
C LEU A 253 -16.35 24.32 10.86
N ASN A 254 -17.06 25.00 9.95
CA ASN A 254 -17.12 26.45 9.92
C ASN A 254 -17.95 26.93 11.12
N TYR A 255 -17.28 27.18 12.24
CA TYR A 255 -17.89 27.66 13.49
C TYR A 255 -18.20 29.16 13.41
N VAL A 256 -19.11 29.57 12.53
CA VAL A 256 -19.62 30.95 12.53
C VAL A 256 -21.12 30.90 12.22
N THR A 257 -21.92 31.09 13.27
CA THR A 257 -23.36 31.43 13.29
C THR A 257 -24.33 30.38 12.71
N ASP A 258 -25.34 29.97 13.49
CA ASP A 258 -26.47 29.11 13.10
C ASP A 258 -26.37 27.59 13.29
N LYS A 259 -25.75 27.09 14.38
CA LYS A 259 -26.10 25.73 14.82
C LYS A 259 -27.46 25.73 15.53
N PRO A 260 -28.44 24.91 15.08
CA PRO A 260 -29.65 24.68 15.86
C PRO A 260 -29.28 24.09 17.23
N GLN A 261 -30.13 24.34 18.23
CA GLN A 261 -29.95 23.74 19.56
C GLN A 261 -29.93 22.21 19.43
N PRO A 262 -29.02 21.51 20.12
CA PRO A 262 -29.04 20.06 20.24
C PRO A 262 -30.45 19.56 20.60
N PRO A 263 -30.93 18.46 20.00
CA PRO A 263 -32.20 17.86 20.40
C PRO A 263 -32.12 17.39 21.86
N SER A 264 -33.25 17.38 22.57
CA SER A 264 -33.37 16.88 23.95
C SER A 264 -34.41 15.78 24.03
N GLY A 265 -34.34 14.95 25.07
CA GLY A 265 -35.21 13.80 25.28
C GLY A 265 -34.53 12.47 24.93
N GLU A 266 -35.35 11.46 24.70
CA GLU A 266 -34.87 10.16 24.23
C GLU A 266 -34.58 10.23 22.73
N ILE A 267 -33.37 9.82 22.33
CA ILE A 267 -32.87 9.91 20.95
C ILE A 267 -32.48 8.50 20.51
N GLN A 268 -33.27 7.94 19.61
CA GLN A 268 -32.93 6.71 18.92
C GLN A 268 -31.92 7.02 17.81
N LEU A 269 -30.70 6.49 17.94
CA LEU A 269 -29.65 6.68 16.93
C LEU A 269 -29.87 5.72 15.76
N ASN A 270 -29.62 6.21 14.55
CA ASN A 270 -29.66 5.47 13.31
C ASN A 270 -28.33 5.66 12.53
N PRO A 271 -27.27 4.91 12.85
CA PRO A 271 -25.94 5.11 12.26
C PRO A 271 -25.92 5.00 10.73
N HIS A 272 -25.41 6.03 10.07
CA HIS A 272 -25.20 6.07 8.62
C HIS A 272 -24.07 7.06 8.29
N TRP A 273 -23.44 6.92 7.12
CA TRP A 273 -22.61 7.98 6.56
C TRP A 273 -23.45 8.96 5.76
N GLN A 274 -23.15 10.26 5.88
CA GLN A 274 -23.72 11.26 4.98
C GLN A 274 -22.98 11.34 3.65
N VAL A 275 -21.68 11.00 3.65
CA VAL A 275 -20.78 11.11 2.51
C VAL A 275 -19.86 9.89 2.43
N ASP A 276 -19.53 9.43 1.21
CA ASP A 276 -18.49 8.42 1.00
C ASP A 276 -17.09 9.03 1.15
N TYR A 277 -16.63 9.10 2.39
CA TYR A 277 -15.33 9.69 2.73
C TYR A 277 -14.16 8.93 2.12
N SER A 278 -14.28 7.62 1.95
CA SER A 278 -13.25 6.79 1.29
C SER A 278 -13.07 7.21 -0.16
N LYS A 279 -14.17 7.42 -0.88
CA LYS A 279 -14.15 7.92 -2.26
C LYS A 279 -13.57 9.33 -2.35
N LEU A 280 -13.95 10.24 -1.46
CA LEU A 280 -13.40 11.61 -1.46
C LEU A 280 -11.87 11.62 -1.32
N VAL A 281 -11.32 10.75 -0.47
CA VAL A 281 -9.86 10.62 -0.32
C VAL A 281 -9.22 10.06 -1.58
N GLN A 282 -9.83 9.04 -2.20
CA GLN A 282 -9.34 8.49 -3.48
C GLN A 282 -9.32 9.54 -4.59
N ASP A 283 -10.38 10.33 -4.70
CA ASP A 283 -10.51 11.39 -5.70
C ASP A 283 -9.49 12.52 -5.46
N HIS A 284 -9.27 12.91 -4.19
CA HIS A 284 -8.26 13.92 -3.84
C HIS A 284 -6.83 13.45 -4.16
N LEU A 285 -6.46 12.24 -3.74
CA LEU A 285 -5.14 11.68 -4.05
C LEU A 285 -4.94 11.53 -5.55
N ALA A 286 -5.99 11.14 -6.28
CA ALA A 286 -5.93 11.08 -7.73
C ALA A 286 -5.63 12.47 -8.33
N SER A 287 -6.30 13.52 -7.87
CA SER A 287 -6.05 14.88 -8.35
C SER A 287 -4.60 15.33 -8.08
N GLU A 288 -4.10 15.18 -6.86
CA GLU A 288 -2.74 15.59 -6.48
C GLU A 288 -1.65 14.81 -7.24
N ILE A 289 -1.83 13.49 -7.39
CA ILE A 289 -0.90 12.66 -8.18
C ILE A 289 -0.93 13.11 -9.64
N SER A 290 -2.12 13.39 -10.22
CA SER A 290 -2.23 13.90 -11.59
C SER A 290 -1.45 15.19 -11.77
N ASP A 291 -1.66 16.18 -10.90
CA ASP A 291 -1.00 17.50 -10.97
C ASP A 291 0.53 17.38 -10.84
N ASN A 292 1.00 16.49 -9.96
CA ASN A 292 2.43 16.30 -9.73
C ASN A 292 3.11 15.55 -10.90
N ILE A 293 2.43 14.57 -11.50
CA ILE A 293 2.90 13.91 -12.72
C ILE A 293 2.91 14.90 -13.89
N ASP A 294 1.90 15.77 -14.03
CA ASP A 294 1.83 16.78 -15.09
C ASP A 294 3.02 17.76 -15.03
N ARG A 295 3.51 18.10 -13.83
CA ARG A 295 4.69 18.97 -13.65
C ARG A 295 6.03 18.25 -13.86
N SER A 296 6.13 16.99 -13.43
CA SER A 296 7.41 16.27 -13.36
C SER A 296 7.70 15.38 -14.58
N MET A 297 6.67 14.93 -15.29
CA MET A 297 6.77 14.02 -16.44
C MET A 297 5.80 14.44 -17.57
N PRO A 298 5.99 15.64 -18.16
CA PRO A 298 5.11 16.15 -19.23
C PRO A 298 5.07 15.23 -20.47
N GLU A 299 6.11 14.42 -20.68
CA GLU A 299 6.27 13.51 -21.81
C GLU A 299 5.38 12.26 -21.80
N LEU A 300 4.76 11.92 -20.67
CA LEU A 300 3.79 10.82 -20.58
C LEU A 300 2.48 11.22 -21.29
N SER A 301 1.72 10.27 -21.86
CA SER A 301 0.34 10.63 -22.27
C SER A 301 -0.60 10.76 -21.10
N SER A 302 -1.69 11.48 -21.35
CA SER A 302 -2.88 11.52 -20.49
C SER A 302 -3.37 10.12 -20.09
N TYR A 303 -3.24 9.11 -20.95
CA TYR A 303 -3.66 7.74 -20.63
C TYR A 303 -2.75 7.06 -19.60
N THR A 304 -1.43 7.19 -19.76
CA THR A 304 -0.45 6.62 -18.81
C THR A 304 -0.52 7.37 -17.48
N ARG A 305 -0.64 8.70 -17.51
CA ARG A 305 -0.82 9.55 -16.32
C ARG A 305 -2.05 9.14 -15.53
N LYS A 306 -3.22 9.04 -16.17
CA LYS A 306 -4.47 8.61 -15.53
C LYS A 306 -4.33 7.28 -14.78
N LYS A 307 -3.56 6.32 -15.32
CA LYS A 307 -3.34 5.03 -14.64
C LYS A 307 -2.39 5.12 -13.46
N LEU A 308 -1.31 5.89 -13.58
CA LEU A 308 -0.40 6.15 -12.46
C LEU A 308 -1.13 6.82 -11.31
N THR A 309 -1.97 7.79 -11.64
CA THR A 309 -2.86 8.49 -10.72
C THR A 309 -3.82 7.54 -9.99
N LEU A 310 -4.56 6.72 -10.73
CA LEU A 310 -5.61 5.88 -10.15
C LEU A 310 -5.08 4.62 -9.46
N TYR A 311 -3.92 4.11 -9.90
CA TYR A 311 -3.45 2.77 -9.50
C TYR A 311 -2.01 2.73 -9.00
N GLY A 312 -1.25 3.82 -9.07
CA GLY A 312 0.18 3.85 -8.76
C GLY A 312 1.08 3.18 -9.82
N TYR A 313 0.51 2.62 -10.89
CA TYR A 313 1.23 1.90 -11.95
C TYR A 313 0.65 2.25 -13.33
N GLY A 314 1.51 2.53 -14.32
CA GLY A 314 1.13 2.65 -15.74
C GLY A 314 0.59 1.34 -16.31
N GLY A 315 1.00 0.21 -15.73
CA GLY A 315 0.46 -1.13 -15.97
C GLY A 315 -0.23 -1.72 -14.74
N PRO A 316 -1.47 -1.31 -14.38
CA PRO A 316 -2.16 -1.83 -13.20
C PRO A 316 -2.34 -3.36 -13.28
N ARG A 317 -2.47 -3.99 -12.12
CA ARG A 317 -2.89 -5.40 -12.03
C ARG A 317 -4.21 -5.58 -12.76
N ARG A 318 -4.35 -6.71 -13.44
CA ARG A 318 -5.58 -7.05 -14.15
C ARG A 318 -6.11 -8.34 -13.55
N PHE A 319 -7.28 -8.25 -12.93
CA PHE A 319 -8.01 -9.37 -12.38
C PHE A 319 -9.10 -9.75 -13.38
N TYR A 320 -9.09 -11.01 -13.78
CA TYR A 320 -10.08 -11.61 -14.67
C TYR A 320 -11.00 -12.46 -13.80
N ILE A 321 -12.28 -12.09 -13.74
CA ILE A 321 -13.20 -12.62 -12.73
C ILE A 321 -14.14 -13.64 -13.34
N PHE A 322 -14.45 -14.65 -12.54
CA PHE A 322 -15.43 -15.69 -12.79
C PHE A 322 -16.34 -15.82 -11.57
N GLU A 323 -17.45 -15.09 -11.59
CA GLU A 323 -18.45 -15.11 -10.52
C GLU A 323 -18.97 -16.52 -10.26
N ASP A 324 -19.29 -17.26 -11.33
CA ASP A 324 -19.85 -18.62 -11.28
C ASP A 324 -18.89 -19.65 -10.64
N ARG A 325 -17.60 -19.31 -10.56
CA ARG A 325 -16.54 -20.19 -10.03
C ARG A 325 -15.84 -19.61 -8.80
N ARG A 326 -16.25 -18.43 -8.33
CA ARG A 326 -15.58 -17.68 -7.25
C ARG A 326 -14.07 -17.65 -7.45
N LEU A 327 -13.65 -17.29 -8.66
CA LEU A 327 -12.28 -17.41 -9.15
C LEU A 327 -11.80 -16.09 -9.75
N ALA A 328 -10.57 -15.70 -9.43
CA ALA A 328 -9.88 -14.57 -10.00
C ALA A 328 -8.53 -14.98 -10.60
N TYR A 329 -8.30 -14.64 -11.87
CA TYR A 329 -7.00 -14.81 -12.50
C TYR A 329 -6.25 -13.47 -12.56
N ILE A 330 -5.06 -13.40 -11.94
CA ILE A 330 -4.19 -12.24 -12.06
C ILE A 330 -3.28 -12.45 -13.27
N SER A 331 -3.42 -11.61 -14.31
CA SER A 331 -2.60 -11.80 -15.50
C SER A 331 -1.16 -11.29 -15.31
N ASN A 332 -0.20 -12.17 -15.58
CA ASN A 332 1.22 -11.85 -15.66
C ASN A 332 1.71 -12.05 -17.10
N ALA A 333 2.29 -11.04 -17.73
CA ALA A 333 2.67 -11.14 -19.13
C ALA A 333 3.77 -12.19 -19.36
N LYS A 334 3.80 -12.75 -20.57
CA LYS A 334 4.84 -13.67 -21.07
C LYS A 334 4.92 -15.06 -20.37
N VAL A 335 3.85 -15.45 -19.66
CA VAL A 335 3.66 -16.77 -19.01
C VAL A 335 2.54 -17.60 -19.65
N ALA A 336 2.41 -17.60 -20.99
CA ALA A 336 1.28 -18.20 -21.71
C ALA A 336 -0.12 -17.59 -21.43
N CYS A 337 -0.17 -16.35 -20.96
CA CYS A 337 -1.41 -15.60 -20.67
C CYS A 337 -2.52 -15.76 -21.72
N THR A 338 -2.19 -15.67 -23.02
CA THR A 338 -3.17 -15.77 -24.12
C THR A 338 -3.77 -17.17 -24.21
N SER A 339 -2.97 -18.22 -24.04
CA SER A 339 -3.45 -19.60 -24.03
C SER A 339 -4.32 -19.87 -22.81
N ILE A 340 -3.87 -19.45 -21.62
CA ILE A 340 -4.65 -19.57 -20.37
C ILE A 340 -6.00 -18.87 -20.51
N LYS A 341 -6.01 -17.60 -20.95
CA LYS A 341 -7.27 -16.85 -21.19
C LYS A 341 -8.18 -17.53 -22.21
N THR A 342 -7.61 -18.06 -23.29
CA THR A 342 -8.41 -18.76 -24.31
C THR A 342 -9.08 -20.00 -23.71
N ALA A 343 -8.33 -20.82 -22.96
CA ALA A 343 -8.87 -22.02 -22.32
C ALA A 343 -9.97 -21.68 -21.30
N MET A 344 -9.81 -20.58 -20.55
CA MET A 344 -10.82 -20.18 -19.58
C MET A 344 -12.07 -19.52 -20.21
N MET A 345 -11.96 -18.91 -21.40
CA MET A 345 -13.11 -18.30 -22.09
C MET A 345 -13.90 -19.29 -22.95
N GLN A 346 -13.30 -20.41 -23.36
CA GLN A 346 -13.97 -21.44 -24.18
C GLN A 346 -15.33 -21.89 -23.61
N PRO A 347 -15.49 -22.12 -22.29
CA PRO A 347 -16.79 -22.51 -21.73
C PRO A 347 -17.90 -21.46 -21.85
N TYR A 348 -17.57 -20.20 -22.14
CA TYR A 348 -18.50 -19.07 -22.16
C TYR A 348 -18.89 -18.64 -23.58
N ASP A 349 -18.48 -19.40 -24.61
CA ASP A 349 -18.74 -19.13 -26.03
C ASP A 349 -18.28 -17.73 -26.50
N ILE A 350 -17.28 -17.17 -25.82
CA ILE A 350 -16.73 -15.85 -26.13
C ILE A 350 -15.74 -16.00 -27.29
N HIS A 351 -16.22 -15.77 -28.52
CA HIS A 351 -15.39 -15.78 -29.73
C HIS A 351 -14.65 -14.46 -30.04
N LYS A 352 -14.61 -13.52 -29.08
CA LYS A 352 -13.93 -12.23 -29.22
C LYS A 352 -12.43 -12.31 -28.91
N ASN A 353 -11.68 -11.25 -29.24
CA ASN A 353 -10.29 -11.10 -28.84
C ASN A 353 -10.15 -11.26 -27.31
N VAL A 354 -9.27 -12.15 -26.84
CA VAL A 354 -9.07 -12.45 -25.41
C VAL A 354 -8.64 -11.26 -24.57
N HIS A 355 -8.27 -10.15 -25.23
CA HIS A 355 -7.88 -8.90 -24.62
C HIS A 355 -9.03 -7.89 -24.47
N ASP A 356 -10.10 -8.01 -25.27
CA ASP A 356 -11.17 -7.01 -25.41
C ASP A 356 -12.59 -7.58 -25.14
N GLY A 357 -12.72 -8.90 -25.01
CA GLY A 357 -14.01 -9.60 -24.91
C GLY A 357 -14.38 -10.12 -23.51
N TRP A 358 -13.59 -9.83 -22.49
CA TRP A 358 -13.87 -10.33 -21.14
C TRP A 358 -14.84 -9.39 -20.40
N PRO A 359 -15.98 -9.88 -19.89
CA PRO A 359 -17.01 -9.05 -19.29
C PRO A 359 -16.51 -8.34 -18.01
N ASP A 360 -15.86 -9.08 -17.11
CA ASP A 360 -15.41 -8.57 -15.82
C ASP A 360 -13.88 -8.55 -15.70
N ILE A 361 -13.30 -7.37 -15.95
CA ILE A 361 -11.88 -7.08 -15.70
C ILE A 361 -11.78 -5.96 -14.67
N TYR A 362 -11.20 -6.25 -13.51
CA TYR A 362 -10.84 -5.22 -12.52
C TYR A 362 -9.38 -4.79 -12.66
N LEU A 363 -9.14 -3.48 -12.55
CA LEU A 363 -7.82 -2.88 -12.64
C LEU A 363 -7.35 -2.42 -11.25
N GLY A 364 -6.12 -2.79 -10.88
CA GLY A 364 -5.47 -2.35 -9.64
C GLY A 364 -5.86 -3.19 -8.43
N HIS A 365 -7.15 -3.22 -8.09
CA HIS A 365 -7.70 -3.92 -6.92
C HIS A 365 -8.94 -4.75 -7.28
N LEU A 366 -9.25 -5.75 -6.45
CA LEU A 366 -10.54 -6.44 -6.44
C LEU A 366 -11.55 -5.62 -5.65
N LYS A 367 -12.85 -5.81 -5.94
CA LYS A 367 -13.92 -5.35 -5.05
C LYS A 367 -13.95 -6.19 -3.77
N ASP A 368 -14.52 -5.63 -2.70
CA ASP A 368 -14.62 -6.29 -1.39
C ASP A 368 -15.33 -7.65 -1.46
N GLU A 369 -16.43 -7.73 -2.23
CA GLU A 369 -17.19 -8.95 -2.51
C GLU A 369 -16.38 -10.07 -3.21
N HIS A 370 -15.23 -9.75 -3.79
CA HIS A 370 -14.35 -10.70 -4.50
C HIS A 370 -13.04 -10.96 -3.76
N GLN A 371 -12.82 -10.36 -2.58
CA GLN A 371 -11.58 -10.54 -1.84
C GLN A 371 -11.38 -11.98 -1.36
N ASP A 372 -12.45 -12.73 -1.16
CA ASP A 372 -12.43 -14.13 -0.74
C ASP A 372 -12.41 -15.14 -1.91
N PHE A 373 -12.35 -14.66 -3.16
CA PHE A 373 -12.25 -15.53 -4.34
C PHE A 373 -10.91 -16.24 -4.36
N PHE A 374 -10.90 -17.46 -4.89
CA PHE A 374 -9.64 -18.16 -5.15
C PHE A 374 -8.87 -17.43 -6.25
N LYS A 375 -7.63 -17.05 -5.97
CA LYS A 375 -6.77 -16.27 -6.86
C LYS A 375 -5.64 -17.14 -7.37
N PHE A 376 -5.36 -17.07 -8.66
CA PHE A 376 -4.20 -17.75 -9.22
C PHE A 376 -3.46 -16.91 -10.26
N SER A 377 -2.17 -17.23 -10.43
CA SER A 377 -1.35 -16.70 -11.51
C SER A 377 -0.25 -17.69 -11.88
N PHE A 378 0.56 -17.31 -12.87
CA PHE A 378 1.74 -18.05 -13.29
C PHE A 378 2.95 -17.12 -13.33
N VAL A 379 4.12 -17.66 -13.02
CA VAL A 379 5.42 -17.00 -13.15
C VAL A 379 6.31 -17.74 -14.14
N ARG A 380 7.36 -17.08 -14.60
CA ARG A 380 8.40 -17.66 -15.47
C ARG A 380 9.76 -17.18 -15.02
N ASN A 381 10.80 -17.96 -15.33
CA ASN A 381 12.18 -17.54 -15.22
C ASN A 381 12.37 -16.11 -15.76
N PRO A 382 12.82 -15.15 -14.93
CA PRO A 382 12.87 -13.73 -15.31
C PRO A 382 13.81 -13.45 -16.48
N PHE A 383 14.90 -14.22 -16.62
CA PHE A 383 15.86 -14.06 -17.73
C PHE A 383 15.24 -14.46 -19.07
N ASP A 384 14.61 -15.63 -19.11
CA ASP A 384 13.88 -16.11 -20.29
C ASP A 384 12.65 -15.22 -20.60
N ARG A 385 11.94 -14.78 -19.56
CA ARG A 385 10.80 -13.87 -19.70
C ARG A 385 11.19 -12.56 -20.37
N LEU A 386 12.33 -11.98 -19.99
CA LEU A 386 12.83 -10.73 -20.57
C LEU A 386 13.16 -10.88 -22.06
N VAL A 387 13.89 -11.93 -22.43
CA VAL A 387 14.21 -12.25 -23.84
C VAL A 387 12.93 -12.51 -24.64
N SER A 388 11.96 -13.21 -24.05
CA SER A 388 10.65 -13.44 -24.67
C SER A 388 9.90 -12.13 -24.91
N GLY A 389 9.96 -11.20 -23.95
CA GLY A 389 9.42 -9.85 -24.08
C GLY A 389 10.09 -9.09 -25.23
N TYR A 390 11.42 -9.01 -25.22
CA TYR A 390 12.23 -8.34 -26.25
C TYR A 390 11.88 -8.83 -27.66
N ARG A 391 11.87 -10.15 -27.87
CA ARG A 391 11.56 -10.74 -29.18
C ARG A 391 10.15 -10.43 -29.66
N ASP A 392 9.16 -10.47 -28.77
CA ASP A 392 7.76 -10.23 -29.15
C ASP A 392 7.46 -8.74 -29.35
N LYS A 393 7.93 -7.88 -28.44
CA LYS A 393 7.52 -6.46 -28.38
C LYS A 393 8.48 -5.50 -29.05
N ILE A 394 9.76 -5.83 -29.12
CA ILE A 394 10.76 -4.98 -29.77
C ILE A 394 11.02 -5.47 -31.19
N VAL A 395 11.36 -6.76 -31.35
CA VAL A 395 11.74 -7.31 -32.66
C VAL A 395 10.54 -7.59 -33.57
N THR A 396 9.46 -8.20 -33.05
CA THR A 396 8.35 -8.67 -33.89
C THR A 396 7.22 -7.65 -34.04
N LYS A 397 6.86 -6.94 -32.95
CA LYS A 397 5.67 -6.07 -32.91
C LYS A 397 5.97 -4.69 -32.30
N PRO A 398 6.88 -3.90 -32.90
CA PRO A 398 7.32 -2.63 -32.33
C PRO A 398 6.20 -1.59 -32.17
N TRP A 399 5.21 -1.58 -33.05
CA TRP A 399 4.05 -0.68 -32.98
C TRP A 399 3.11 -0.95 -31.79
N GLN A 400 3.25 -2.07 -31.07
CA GLN A 400 2.40 -2.41 -29.91
C GLN A 400 3.03 -2.05 -28.56
N GLN A 401 4.13 -1.29 -28.56
CA GLN A 401 4.82 -0.87 -27.34
C GLN A 401 4.01 0.19 -26.58
N GLN A 402 4.06 0.15 -25.25
CA GLN A 402 3.67 1.29 -24.44
C GLN A 402 4.62 2.48 -24.65
N GLU A 403 4.14 3.66 -24.27
CA GLU A 403 4.73 4.95 -24.63
C GLU A 403 6.19 5.12 -24.25
N TYR A 404 6.57 4.54 -23.11
CA TYR A 404 7.95 4.54 -22.65
C TYR A 404 8.89 3.91 -23.69
N PHE A 405 8.44 2.82 -24.31
CA PHE A 405 9.23 2.08 -25.28
C PHE A 405 8.99 2.52 -26.73
N LYS A 406 7.89 3.22 -27.05
CA LYS A 406 7.56 3.67 -28.42
C LYS A 406 8.67 4.45 -29.12
N LYS A 407 9.55 5.11 -28.36
CA LYS A 407 10.68 5.90 -28.89
C LYS A 407 11.96 5.08 -29.05
N ILE A 408 11.97 3.83 -28.58
CA ILE A 408 13.12 2.94 -28.73
C ILE A 408 13.21 2.48 -30.19
N PRO A 409 14.40 2.61 -30.82
CA PRO A 409 14.63 2.10 -32.18
C PRO A 409 14.31 0.60 -32.29
N THR A 410 13.70 0.19 -33.40
CA THR A 410 13.28 -1.20 -33.60
C THR A 410 14.45 -2.16 -33.83
N ASP A 411 15.62 -1.63 -34.13
CA ASP A 411 16.90 -2.29 -34.34
C ASP A 411 17.81 -2.27 -33.10
N ILE A 412 17.31 -1.79 -31.95
CA ILE A 412 18.05 -1.80 -30.69
C ILE A 412 18.56 -3.20 -30.34
N SER A 413 19.82 -3.30 -29.92
CA SER A 413 20.40 -4.55 -29.44
C SER A 413 19.77 -5.01 -28.13
N PHE A 414 19.90 -6.29 -27.78
CA PHE A 414 19.39 -6.78 -26.50
C PHE A 414 20.09 -6.11 -25.31
N SER A 415 21.38 -5.81 -25.41
CA SER A 415 22.15 -5.10 -24.37
C SER A 415 21.62 -3.70 -24.11
N GLU A 416 21.38 -2.93 -25.16
CA GLU A 416 20.84 -1.56 -25.05
C GLU A 416 19.41 -1.61 -24.50
N PHE A 417 18.60 -2.58 -24.95
CA PHE A 417 17.26 -2.80 -24.41
C PHE A 417 17.27 -3.13 -22.91
N VAL A 418 18.21 -3.99 -22.45
CA VAL A 418 18.38 -4.28 -21.01
C VAL A 418 18.72 -3.02 -20.24
N ALA A 419 19.59 -2.15 -20.75
CA ALA A 419 19.91 -0.89 -20.10
C ALA A 419 18.67 -0.03 -19.88
N GLU A 420 17.76 0.05 -20.85
CA GLU A 420 16.50 0.79 -20.73
C GLU A 420 15.54 0.15 -19.72
N VAL A 421 15.42 -1.17 -19.70
CA VAL A 421 14.59 -1.90 -18.72
C VAL A 421 15.12 -1.72 -17.29
N VAL A 422 16.43 -1.73 -17.11
CA VAL A 422 17.08 -1.53 -15.80
C VAL A 422 16.85 -0.11 -15.28
N ARG A 423 16.88 0.89 -16.17
CA ARG A 423 16.65 2.30 -15.81
C ARG A 423 15.18 2.62 -15.52
N CYS A 424 14.24 1.86 -16.08
CA CYS A 424 12.81 2.12 -15.93
C CYS A 424 12.22 1.46 -14.66
N PRO A 425 11.60 2.24 -13.75
CA PRO A 425 10.97 1.70 -12.54
C PRO A 425 9.70 0.90 -12.86
N ASP A 426 9.34 -0.06 -12.00
CA ASP A 426 8.19 -0.95 -12.23
C ASP A 426 6.83 -0.24 -12.33
N CYS A 427 6.70 0.96 -11.78
CA CYS A 427 5.50 1.78 -11.91
C CYS A 427 5.34 2.35 -13.32
N LEU A 428 6.42 2.61 -14.05
CA LEU A 428 6.39 3.24 -15.38
C LEU A 428 6.61 2.25 -16.52
N ILE A 429 7.21 1.09 -16.23
CA ILE A 429 7.57 0.12 -17.25
C ILE A 429 6.35 -0.61 -17.82
N ASP A 430 6.44 -0.98 -19.10
CA ASP A 430 5.43 -1.82 -19.75
C ASP A 430 5.26 -3.14 -18.97
N GLY A 431 4.01 -3.58 -18.78
CA GLY A 431 3.68 -4.81 -18.06
C GLY A 431 4.32 -6.08 -18.62
N HIS A 432 4.81 -6.08 -19.87
CA HIS A 432 5.58 -7.17 -20.46
C HIS A 432 7.01 -7.29 -19.91
N PHE A 433 7.55 -6.20 -19.36
CA PHE A 433 8.90 -6.09 -18.81
C PHE A 433 8.90 -5.82 -17.30
N GLN A 434 7.74 -5.47 -16.73
CA GLN A 434 7.55 -5.29 -15.29
C GLN A 434 7.94 -6.53 -14.50
N SER A 435 8.53 -6.33 -13.31
CA SER A 435 8.77 -7.37 -12.32
C SER A 435 7.49 -8.15 -12.01
N GLN A 436 7.62 -9.48 -11.97
CA GLN A 436 6.55 -10.37 -11.59
C GLN A 436 6.24 -10.26 -10.10
N PHE A 437 7.26 -9.99 -9.28
CA PHE A 437 7.12 -9.72 -7.85
C PHE A 437 6.26 -8.47 -7.64
N ALA A 438 6.60 -7.35 -8.28
CA ALA A 438 5.78 -6.13 -8.20
C ALA A 438 4.33 -6.37 -8.65
N LYS A 439 4.13 -7.27 -9.63
CA LYS A 439 2.80 -7.65 -10.12
C LYS A 439 2.00 -8.50 -9.14
N LEU A 440 2.64 -9.41 -8.42
CA LEU A 440 1.95 -10.45 -7.64
C LEU A 440 2.05 -10.25 -6.12
N TYR A 441 2.91 -9.36 -5.62
CA TYR A 441 3.03 -9.05 -4.20
C TYR A 441 2.42 -7.69 -3.86
N HIS A 442 1.64 -7.62 -2.78
CA HIS A 442 1.17 -6.36 -2.20
C HIS A 442 1.52 -6.34 -0.72
N ARG A 443 2.15 -5.26 -0.24
CA ARG A 443 2.56 -5.09 1.17
C ARG A 443 3.36 -6.28 1.73
N GLY A 444 4.16 -6.95 0.89
CA GLY A 444 4.96 -8.10 1.27
C GLY A 444 4.24 -9.45 1.20
N GLU A 445 2.95 -9.47 0.86
CA GLU A 445 2.15 -10.68 0.76
C GLU A 445 1.88 -11.07 -0.68
N LEU A 446 2.00 -12.35 -0.98
CA LEU A 446 1.64 -12.91 -2.28
C LEU A 446 0.12 -12.86 -2.45
N GLN A 447 -0.35 -12.28 -3.56
CA GLN A 447 -1.77 -11.99 -3.78
C GLN A 447 -2.54 -13.14 -4.46
N VAL A 448 -1.98 -14.35 -4.45
CA VAL A 448 -2.58 -15.53 -5.08
C VAL A 448 -2.50 -16.74 -4.16
N ASP A 449 -3.54 -17.57 -4.21
CA ASP A 449 -3.63 -18.86 -3.51
C ASP A 449 -2.91 -19.98 -4.27
N PHE A 450 -2.79 -19.84 -5.60
CA PHE A 450 -2.01 -20.74 -6.43
C PHE A 450 -1.08 -19.98 -7.38
N LEU A 451 0.18 -20.40 -7.39
CA LEU A 451 1.21 -19.85 -8.25
C LEU A 451 1.85 -20.95 -9.08
N GLY A 452 1.45 -21.04 -10.35
CA GLY A 452 2.05 -21.98 -11.30
C GLY A 452 3.34 -21.45 -11.93
N ARG A 453 4.09 -22.33 -12.58
CA ARG A 453 5.32 -22.03 -13.31
C ARG A 453 5.13 -22.29 -14.79
N PHE A 454 5.64 -21.40 -15.62
CA PHE A 454 5.61 -21.56 -17.07
C PHE A 454 6.44 -22.77 -17.53
N GLU A 455 7.50 -23.08 -16.79
CA GLU A 455 8.38 -24.24 -17.01
C GLU A 455 7.61 -25.56 -16.83
N ASN A 456 6.61 -25.56 -15.94
CA ASN A 456 5.73 -26.71 -15.63
C ASN A 456 4.29 -26.46 -16.10
N LEU A 457 4.11 -25.64 -17.14
CA LEU A 457 2.80 -25.08 -17.50
C LEU A 457 1.71 -26.15 -17.68
N ALA A 458 2.03 -27.30 -18.28
CA ALA A 458 1.06 -28.36 -18.53
C ALA A 458 0.52 -28.97 -17.22
N GLU A 459 1.41 -29.23 -16.25
CA GLU A 459 1.07 -29.85 -14.97
C GLU A 459 0.33 -28.86 -14.06
N ASP A 460 0.85 -27.65 -13.96
CA ASP A 460 0.26 -26.60 -13.12
C ASP A 460 -1.09 -26.13 -13.70
N TRP A 461 -1.22 -26.06 -15.03
CA TRP A 461 -2.52 -25.81 -15.66
C TRP A 461 -3.51 -26.93 -15.41
N LEU A 462 -3.09 -28.20 -15.47
CA LEU A 462 -3.96 -29.33 -15.22
C LEU A 462 -4.59 -29.27 -13.82
N THR A 463 -3.84 -28.77 -12.82
CA THR A 463 -4.33 -28.55 -11.46
C THR A 463 -5.49 -27.53 -11.44
N ILE A 464 -5.29 -26.37 -12.09
CA ILE A 464 -6.33 -25.33 -12.19
C ILE A 464 -7.52 -25.81 -13.01
N ALA A 465 -7.27 -26.44 -14.17
CA ALA A 465 -8.30 -26.91 -15.07
C ALA A 465 -9.19 -27.97 -14.41
N LYS A 466 -8.62 -28.92 -13.66
CA LYS A 466 -9.40 -29.91 -12.90
C LYS A 466 -10.23 -29.26 -11.80
N ARG A 467 -9.61 -28.38 -11.00
CA ARG A 467 -10.29 -27.74 -9.85
C ARG A 467 -11.47 -26.88 -10.31
N PHE A 468 -11.29 -26.12 -11.38
CA PHE A 468 -12.27 -25.16 -11.86
C PHE A 468 -13.00 -25.61 -13.12
N ARG A 469 -12.88 -26.87 -13.56
CA ARG A 469 -13.59 -27.42 -14.74
C ARG A 469 -13.36 -26.61 -16.02
N PHE A 470 -12.10 -26.26 -16.30
CA PHE A 470 -11.67 -25.77 -17.61
C PHE A 470 -11.15 -26.91 -18.49
N ASP A 471 -10.94 -26.63 -19.78
CA ASP A 471 -10.26 -27.58 -20.66
C ASP A 471 -8.84 -27.87 -20.14
N PRO A 472 -8.49 -29.15 -19.86
CA PRO A 472 -7.16 -29.51 -19.40
C PRO A 472 -6.07 -29.27 -20.46
N GLN A 473 -6.43 -29.14 -21.74
CA GLN A 473 -5.49 -28.85 -22.81
C GLN A 473 -5.45 -27.36 -23.11
N LEU A 474 -4.28 -26.74 -22.93
CA LEU A 474 -4.08 -25.37 -23.38
C LEU A 474 -4.03 -25.30 -24.90
N PRO A 475 -4.79 -24.39 -25.53
CA PRO A 475 -4.73 -24.22 -26.97
C PRO A 475 -3.33 -23.75 -27.40
N HIS A 476 -2.74 -24.47 -28.35
CA HIS A 476 -1.47 -24.12 -29.01
C HIS A 476 -1.64 -22.93 -29.98
N LYS A 477 -2.16 -21.80 -29.52
CA LYS A 477 -2.34 -20.60 -30.34
C LYS A 477 -1.04 -19.81 -30.59
N MET A 478 0.04 -20.12 -29.86
CA MET A 478 1.32 -19.43 -30.02
C MET A 478 2.47 -20.41 -30.30
N LYS A 479 2.68 -20.75 -31.57
CA LYS A 479 4.09 -20.79 -32.02
C LYS A 479 4.57 -19.37 -31.84
N SER A 480 5.59 -19.13 -31.01
CA SER A 480 6.28 -17.83 -31.10
C SER A 480 6.61 -17.64 -32.58
N SER A 481 6.33 -16.47 -33.13
CA SER A 481 6.64 -16.07 -34.50
C SER A 481 8.15 -15.92 -34.71
N THR A 482 8.89 -16.87 -34.15
CA THR A 482 10.29 -17.07 -34.41
C THR A 482 10.36 -17.74 -35.77
N LYS A 483 11.00 -17.09 -36.75
CA LYS A 483 11.35 -17.72 -38.03
C LYS A 483 11.96 -19.11 -37.75
N GLN A 484 11.59 -20.11 -38.54
CA GLN A 484 12.23 -21.43 -38.50
C GLN A 484 13.76 -21.24 -38.57
N GLY A 485 14.50 -21.81 -37.61
CA GLY A 485 15.97 -21.76 -37.56
C GLY A 485 16.61 -20.83 -36.50
N VAL A 486 15.85 -19.99 -35.79
CA VAL A 486 16.44 -19.18 -34.69
C VAL A 486 16.54 -20.01 -33.41
N ASN A 487 17.73 -20.01 -32.80
CA ASN A 487 17.98 -20.65 -31.52
C ASN A 487 17.01 -20.11 -30.44
N LYS A 488 16.32 -21.04 -29.77
CA LYS A 488 15.31 -20.73 -28.75
C LYS A 488 15.90 -20.56 -27.35
N ASP A 489 17.15 -20.95 -27.15
CA ASP A 489 17.82 -20.81 -25.87
C ASP A 489 18.04 -19.32 -25.56
N TYR A 490 17.38 -18.83 -24.51
CA TYR A 490 17.47 -17.43 -24.11
C TYR A 490 18.87 -17.05 -23.62
N ARG A 491 19.66 -18.03 -23.15
CA ARG A 491 20.97 -17.79 -22.55
C ARG A 491 21.97 -17.21 -23.55
N ILE A 492 21.77 -17.43 -24.85
CA ILE A 492 22.64 -16.88 -25.91
C ILE A 492 22.58 -15.35 -26.01
N TYR A 493 21.56 -14.71 -25.44
CA TYR A 493 21.41 -13.26 -25.45
C TYR A 493 22.26 -12.57 -24.37
N TYR A 494 22.81 -13.34 -23.44
CA TYR A 494 23.47 -12.81 -22.25
C TYR A 494 24.99 -12.88 -22.37
N THR A 495 25.63 -11.81 -21.93
CA THR A 495 26.97 -11.83 -21.37
C THR A 495 26.86 -11.98 -19.84
N GLU A 496 27.96 -12.31 -19.18
CA GLU A 496 28.04 -12.33 -17.71
C GLU A 496 27.59 -11.00 -17.10
N GLU A 497 28.03 -9.86 -17.65
CA GLU A 497 27.63 -8.53 -17.22
C GLU A 497 26.11 -8.31 -17.32
N LEU A 498 25.51 -8.64 -18.47
CA LEU A 498 24.06 -8.52 -18.65
C LEU A 498 23.29 -9.42 -17.68
N ALA A 499 23.80 -10.62 -17.39
CA ALA A 499 23.18 -11.54 -16.44
C ALA A 499 23.14 -10.92 -15.04
N HIS A 500 24.24 -10.30 -14.57
CA HIS A 500 24.26 -9.57 -13.31
C HIS A 500 23.31 -8.36 -13.28
N LEU A 501 23.25 -7.58 -14.36
CA LEU A 501 22.34 -6.43 -14.45
C LEU A 501 20.87 -6.85 -14.36
N VAL A 502 20.48 -7.88 -15.11
CA VAL A 502 19.11 -8.41 -15.09
C VAL A 502 18.79 -9.07 -13.76
N TYR A 503 19.72 -9.82 -13.16
CA TYR A 503 19.56 -10.37 -11.81
C TYR A 503 19.29 -9.25 -10.80
N ASN A 504 20.06 -8.17 -10.83
CA ASN A 504 19.87 -7.05 -9.92
C ASN A 504 18.51 -6.36 -10.11
N ARG A 505 18.06 -6.18 -11.36
CA ARG A 505 16.76 -5.56 -11.66
C ARG A 505 15.57 -6.43 -11.23
N PHE A 506 15.69 -7.75 -11.39
CA PHE A 506 14.63 -8.73 -11.10
C PHE A 506 14.94 -9.60 -9.88
N ARG A 507 15.76 -9.12 -8.95
CA ARG A 507 16.23 -9.89 -7.79
C ARG A 507 15.06 -10.43 -6.98
N ALA A 508 14.05 -9.60 -6.75
CA ALA A 508 12.84 -10.01 -6.03
C ALA A 508 12.08 -11.12 -6.75
N ASP A 509 12.05 -11.13 -8.10
CA ASP A 509 11.46 -12.25 -8.86
C ASP A 509 12.29 -13.53 -8.65
N VAL A 510 13.61 -13.41 -8.67
CA VAL A 510 14.53 -14.56 -8.52
C VAL A 510 14.40 -15.18 -7.12
N GLU A 511 14.46 -14.35 -6.08
CA GLU A 511 14.42 -14.79 -4.69
C GLU A 511 13.02 -15.30 -4.31
N ALA A 512 11.96 -14.52 -4.57
CA ALA A 512 10.62 -14.88 -4.12
C ALA A 512 10.02 -16.08 -4.85
N PHE A 513 10.37 -16.27 -6.14
CA PHE A 513 9.85 -17.37 -6.94
C PHE A 513 10.86 -18.49 -7.16
N GLY A 514 12.01 -18.48 -6.48
CA GLY A 514 12.97 -19.59 -6.49
C GLY A 514 13.65 -19.85 -7.84
N TYR A 515 14.08 -18.79 -8.53
CA TYR A 515 14.86 -18.90 -9.79
C TYR A 515 16.38 -18.75 -9.59
N GLN A 516 16.86 -18.93 -8.35
CA GLN A 516 18.29 -18.80 -8.04
C GLN A 516 19.15 -19.78 -8.86
N GLN A 517 18.71 -21.03 -8.97
CA GLN A 517 19.38 -22.03 -9.80
C GLN A 517 19.42 -21.61 -11.28
N SER A 518 18.34 -21.04 -11.81
CA SER A 518 18.31 -20.57 -13.20
C SER A 518 19.29 -19.42 -13.47
N TYR A 519 19.59 -18.61 -12.45
CA TYR A 519 20.62 -17.58 -12.53
C TYR A 519 22.03 -18.19 -12.54
N GLU A 520 22.29 -19.16 -11.67
CA GLU A 520 23.58 -19.86 -11.59
C GLU A 520 23.87 -20.64 -12.88
N GLU A 521 22.87 -21.34 -13.43
CA GLU A 521 22.96 -22.04 -14.72
C GLU A 521 23.22 -21.06 -15.88
N LEU A 522 22.63 -19.86 -15.84
CA LEU A 522 22.91 -18.83 -16.82
C LEU A 522 24.35 -18.34 -16.72
N LEU A 523 24.86 -18.08 -15.51
CA LEU A 523 26.25 -17.66 -15.29
C LEU A 523 27.24 -18.72 -15.77
N ALA A 524 27.03 -19.98 -15.40
CA ALA A 524 27.87 -21.09 -15.87
C ALA A 524 27.92 -21.16 -17.40
N PHE A 525 26.75 -21.09 -18.05
CA PHE A 525 26.65 -21.11 -19.51
C PHE A 525 27.41 -19.98 -20.21
N VAL A 526 27.37 -18.76 -19.67
CA VAL A 526 28.06 -17.61 -20.30
C VAL A 526 29.56 -17.58 -19.97
N SER A 527 29.97 -18.16 -18.85
CA SER A 527 31.39 -18.32 -18.50
C SER A 527 32.09 -19.38 -19.35
N GLU A 528 31.40 -20.46 -19.74
CA GLU A 528 31.93 -21.53 -20.61
C GLU A 528 32.14 -21.08 -22.08
N LYS A 529 31.58 -19.94 -22.48
CA LYS A 529 31.74 -19.36 -23.83
C LYS A 529 32.91 -18.39 -23.98
N LYS A 530 33.58 -18.02 -22.88
CA LYS A 530 34.82 -17.25 -22.89
C LYS A 530 35.98 -18.19 -23.19
#